data_AF-A0A3N5KVZ5-F1
#
_entry.id   AF-A0A3N5KVZ5-F1
#
_cell.length_a   1.000
_cell.length_b   1.000
_cell.length_c   1.000
_cell.angle_alpha   90.00
_cell.angle_beta   90.00
_cell.angle_gamma   90.00
#
_symmetry.space_group_name_H-M   'P 1'
#
loop_
_entity.id
_entity.type
_entity.pdbx_description
1 polymer ?
#
loop_
_entity_poly.entity_id
_entity_poly.type
_entity_poly.pdbx_seq_one_letter_code
_entity_poly.pdbx_strand_id
1 'polypeptide(L)' 'MMLRTSDVFVSRNGSLYCEDVALADIAAQAGTPCYVYSSRGVMNRFRAYDEALEGFPHLIC' A
#
# COMPACT_ATOMS: atom_id res chain seq x y z
N MET A 1 -14.12 -6.27 13.85
CA MET A 1 -13.60 -6.75 12.55
C MET A 1 -12.21 -6.13 12.38
N MET A 2 -11.16 -6.92 12.65
CA MET A 2 -9.78 -6.47 12.79
C MET A 2 -9.19 -6.16 11.42
N LEU A 3 -8.95 -4.89 11.09
CA LEU A 3 -8.18 -4.49 9.91
C LEU A 3 -6.73 -4.97 10.10
N ARG A 4 -6.31 -6.02 9.39
CA ARG A 4 -4.89 -6.40 9.31
C ARG A 4 -4.19 -5.43 8.37
N THR A 5 -3.24 -4.68 8.90
CA THR A 5 -2.66 -3.46 8.30
C THR A 5 -1.67 -3.70 7.14
N SER A 6 -1.65 -4.83 6.43
CA SER A 6 -0.59 -5.07 5.41
C SER A 6 -0.88 -6.17 4.39
N ASP A 7 -1.94 -6.03 3.58
CA ASP A 7 -2.17 -6.95 2.42
C ASP A 7 -1.38 -6.53 1.17
N VAL A 8 -0.85 -5.31 1.13
CA VAL A 8 -0.13 -4.80 -0.04
C VAL A 8 1.36 -5.13 -0.04
N PHE A 9 1.92 -5.56 1.10
CA PHE A 9 3.27 -6.09 1.17
C PHE A 9 3.22 -7.51 1.70
N VAL A 10 3.55 -8.48 0.84
CA VAL A 10 3.38 -9.90 1.15
C VAL A 10 4.64 -10.66 0.80
N SER A 11 5.11 -11.47 1.73
CA SER A 11 6.14 -12.46 1.47
C SER A 11 5.50 -13.71 0.86
N ARG A 12 5.90 -14.07 -0.36
CA ARG A 12 5.46 -15.27 -1.08
C ARG A 12 6.71 -16.07 -1.42
N ASN A 13 6.84 -17.30 -0.89
CA ASN A 13 7.97 -18.20 -1.14
C ASN A 13 9.35 -17.55 -0.92
N GLY A 14 9.52 -16.79 0.15
CA GLY A 14 10.78 -16.12 0.48
C GLY A 14 11.07 -14.84 -0.31
N SER A 15 10.22 -14.44 -1.26
CA SER A 15 10.32 -13.17 -1.98
C SER A 15 9.30 -12.17 -1.46
N LEU A 16 9.72 -10.91 -1.27
CA LEU A 16 8.85 -9.83 -0.82
C LEU A 16 8.24 -9.09 -2.02
N TYR A 17 6.93 -8.95 -2.01
CA TYR A 17 6.16 -8.28 -3.06
C TYR A 17 5.57 -6.98 -2.55
N CYS A 18 5.52 -5.96 -3.41
CA CYS A 18 4.60 -4.83 -3.30
C CYS A 18 3.48 -5.06 -4.31
N GLU A 19 2.26 -5.23 -3.81
CA GLU A 19 1.11 -5.69 -4.58
C GLU A 19 1.42 -7.01 -5.28
N ASP A 20 1.55 -7.01 -6.60
CA ASP A 20 1.87 -8.20 -7.41
C ASP A 20 3.25 -8.13 -8.09
N VAL A 21 4.10 -7.18 -7.66
CA VAL A 21 5.45 -6.98 -8.19
C VAL A 21 6.50 -7.33 -7.13
N ALA A 22 7.49 -8.15 -7.49
CA ALA A 22 8.58 -8.50 -6.59
C ALA A 22 9.48 -7.28 -6.34
N LEU A 23 9.81 -7.00 -5.08
CA LEU A 23 10.69 -5.88 -4.73
C LEU A 23 12.11 -6.06 -5.29
N ALA A 24 12.57 -7.30 -5.48
CA ALA A 24 13.85 -7.58 -6.10
C ALA A 24 13.91 -7.07 -7.56
N ASP A 25 12.83 -7.23 -8.32
CA ASP A 25 12.74 -6.76 -9.71
C ASP A 25 12.75 -5.23 -9.76
N ILE A 26 12.05 -4.59 -8.81
CA ILE A 26 12.06 -3.12 -8.68
C ILE A 26 13.46 -2.62 -8.34
N ALA A 27 14.14 -3.24 -7.38
CA ALA A 27 15.49 -2.86 -6.99
C ALA A 27 16.50 -3.06 -8.13
N ALA A 28 16.36 -4.11 -8.92
CA ALA A 28 17.21 -4.36 -10.09
C ALA A 28 17.02 -3.30 -11.20
N GLN A 29 15.77 -2.85 -11.41
CA GLN A 29 15.44 -1.86 -12.46
C GLN A 29 15.73 -0.42 -12.04
N ALA A 30 15.37 -0.05 -10.80
CA ALA A 30 15.49 1.33 -10.30
C ALA A 30 16.82 1.63 -9.62
N GLY A 31 17.59 0.60 -9.24
CA GLY A 31 18.78 0.73 -8.41
C GLY A 31 18.45 0.94 -6.93
N THR A 32 19.49 0.91 -6.09
CA THR A 32 19.37 1.04 -4.64
C THR A 32 20.24 2.19 -4.10
N PRO A 33 19.77 2.95 -3.09
CA PRO A 33 18.50 2.77 -2.37
C PRO A 33 17.29 3.31 -3.16
N CYS A 34 16.16 2.60 -3.10
CA CYS A 34 14.87 3.05 -3.63
C CYS A 34 13.77 2.87 -2.59
N TYR A 35 12.83 3.83 -2.56
CA TYR A 35 11.61 3.73 -1.77
C TYR A 35 10.48 3.22 -2.64
N VAL A 36 9.75 2.22 -2.15
CA VAL A 36 8.63 1.62 -2.85
C VAL A 36 7.36 1.87 -2.04
N TYR A 37 6.37 2.48 -2.68
CA TYR A 37 5.04 2.71 -2.11
C TYR A 37 4.00 1.94 -2.92
N SER A 38 2.98 1.42 -2.23
CA SER A 38 1.81 0.82 -2.88
C SER A 38 0.75 1.89 -3.12
N SER A 39 0.34 2.06 -4.38
CA SER A 39 -0.76 2.96 -4.74
C SER A 39 -2.07 2.48 -4.10
N ARG A 40 -2.34 1.16 -4.16
CA ARG A 40 -3.51 0.54 -3.53
C ARG A 40 -3.53 0.79 -2.02
N GLY A 41 -2.37 0.69 -1.37
CA GLY A 41 -2.23 0.95 0.06
C GLY A 41 -2.57 2.39 0.44
N VAL A 42 -2.13 3.37 -0.35
CA VAL A 42 -2.46 4.79 -0.13
C VAL A 42 -3.96 5.02 -0.35
N MET A 43 -4.51 4.53 -1.45
CA MET A 43 -5.92 4.72 -1.80
C MET A 43 -6.88 4.06 -0.80
N ASN A 44 -6.56 2.85 -0.32
CA ASN A 44 -7.39 2.17 0.68
C ASN A 44 -7.46 2.98 1.98
N ARG A 45 -6.34 3.58 2.41
CA ARG A 45 -6.33 4.44 3.61
C ARG A 45 -7.12 5.73 3.38
N PHE A 46 -6.95 6.37 2.23
CA PHE A 46 -7.75 7.54 1.86
C PHE A 46 -9.25 7.23 1.94
N ARG A 47 -9.71 6.15 1.30
CA ARG A 47 -11.12 5.74 1.30
C ARG A 47 -11.64 5.41 2.70
N ALA A 48 -10.84 4.75 3.53
CA ALA A 48 -11.24 4.47 4.90
C ALA A 48 -11.53 5.74 5.72
N TYR A 49 -10.80 6.83 5.47
CA TYR A 49 -11.10 8.13 6.09
C TYR A 49 -12.34 8.80 5.49
N ASP A 50 -12.49 8.74 4.16
CA ASP A 50 -13.62 9.33 3.42
C ASP A 50 -14.95 8.69 3.85
N GLU A 51 -14.99 7.36 3.89
CA GLU A 51 -16.14 6.57 4.31
C GLU A 51 -16.48 6.80 5.80
N ALA A 52 -15.48 6.94 6.66
CA ALA A 52 -15.71 7.17 8.09
C ALA A 52 -16.30 8.55 8.41
N LEU A 53 -16.13 9.52 7.51
CA LEU A 53 -16.61 10.91 7.66
C LEU A 53 -17.84 11.20 6.78
N GLU A 54 -18.42 10.17 6.17
CA GLU A 54 -19.63 10.29 5.37
C GLU A 54 -20.76 10.97 6.19
N GLY A 55 -21.48 11.89 5.54
CA GLY A 55 -22.56 12.67 6.17
C GLY A 55 -22.13 14.02 6.75
N PHE A 56 -20.84 14.33 6.76
CA PHE A 56 -20.33 15.66 7.12
C PHE A 56 -19.52 16.26 5.96
N PRO A 57 -19.60 17.57 5.69
CA PRO A 57 -18.65 18.24 4.81
C PRO A 57 -17.23 18.10 5.38
N HIS A 58 -16.35 17.39 4.68
CA HIS A 58 -14.97 17.15 5.12
C HIS A 58 -13.98 17.20 3.96
N LEU A 59 -12.70 17.36 4.30
CA LEU A 59 -11.56 17.29 3.39
C LEU A 59 -10.53 16.33 3.99
N ILE A 60 -9.84 15.58 3.13
CA ILE A 60 -8.74 14.71 3.52
C ILE A 60 -7.44 15.33 3.00
N CYS A 61 -6.49 15.54 3.90
CA CYS A 61 -5.16 16.11 3.63
C CYS A 61 -4.09 15.02 3.51
#